data_AF-A0A3D8P6F9-F1
#
_entry.id   AF-A0A3D8P6F9-F1
#
_cell.length_a   1.000
_cell.length_b   1.000
_cell.length_c   1.000
_cell.angle_alpha   90.00
_cell.angle_beta   90.00
_cell.angle_gamma   90.00
#
_symmetry.space_group_name_H-M   'P 1'
#
loop_
_entity.id
_entity.type
_entity.pdbx_description
1 polymer ?
#
loop_
_entity_poly.entity_id
_entity_poly.type
_entity_poly.pdbx_seq_one_letter_code
_entity_poly.pdbx_strand_id
1 'polypeptide(L)'
;MLKSLVQDAIYLPEELEKVLKELGEVKSRLAELEERKKARELEALKQVANGDHKNETQRKAAILAFLASDPEYQEALAGEKYGKAKAAELEAKLEVLRYRMKLTRELIRLAAAAIEGNHKEALESLEMGYVESRVESGQEKQERTESSPQLPDYISIQGTVVEAAMGKKAVKAVIETPHGSRQVVYARHEFAEKLKPGKKVRIKARRLKDKEGEFLAEAIA
;
A
#
# COMPACT_ATOMS: atom_id res chain seq x y z
N MET A 1 -4.53 -11.89 -19.22
CA MET A 1 -3.80 -10.61 -19.01
C MET A 1 -4.30 -9.47 -19.90
N LEU A 2 -4.61 -9.69 -21.19
CA LEU A 2 -5.10 -8.61 -22.07
C LEU A 2 -6.39 -7.94 -21.55
N LYS A 3 -7.35 -8.76 -21.09
CA LYS A 3 -8.61 -8.27 -20.49
C LYS A 3 -8.38 -7.38 -19.25
N SER A 4 -7.38 -7.70 -18.43
CA SER A 4 -7.05 -6.86 -17.26
C SER A 4 -6.31 -5.57 -17.67
N LEU A 5 -5.48 -5.60 -18.70
CA LEU A 5 -4.85 -4.39 -19.24
C LEU A 5 -5.89 -3.43 -19.85
N VAL A 6 -6.87 -3.98 -20.57
CA VAL A 6 -7.99 -3.18 -21.12
C VAL A 6 -8.84 -2.59 -19.98
N GLN A 7 -9.12 -3.36 -18.93
CA GLN A 7 -9.82 -2.83 -17.75
C GLN A 7 -8.99 -1.74 -17.06
N ASP A 8 -7.70 -1.98 -16.81
CA ASP A 8 -6.81 -0.99 -16.21
C ASP A 8 -6.72 0.28 -17.06
N ALA A 9 -6.71 0.17 -18.40
CA ALA A 9 -6.73 1.32 -19.30
C ALA A 9 -8.01 2.16 -19.22
N ILE A 10 -9.13 1.54 -18.83
CA ILE A 10 -10.42 2.22 -18.63
C ILE A 10 -10.48 2.85 -17.23
N TYR A 11 -10.04 2.14 -16.18
CA TYR A 11 -10.22 2.56 -14.79
C TYR A 11 -9.11 3.49 -14.25
N LEU A 12 -7.85 3.28 -14.66
CA LEU A 12 -6.73 4.07 -14.14
C LEU A 12 -6.82 5.58 -14.42
N PRO A 13 -7.32 6.05 -15.58
CA PRO A 13 -7.53 7.48 -15.79
C PRO A 13 -8.51 8.09 -14.77
N GLU A 14 -9.62 7.41 -14.50
CA GLU A 14 -10.63 7.87 -13.53
C GLU A 14 -10.07 7.87 -12.10
N GLU A 15 -9.30 6.84 -11.74
CA GLU A 15 -8.62 6.77 -10.44
C GLU A 15 -7.58 7.88 -10.29
N LEU A 16 -6.81 8.17 -11.35
CA LEU A 16 -5.84 9.25 -11.38
C LEU A 16 -6.52 10.62 -11.21
N GLU A 17 -7.64 10.86 -11.88
CA GLU A 17 -8.42 12.10 -11.74
C GLU A 17 -8.95 12.29 -10.31
N LYS A 18 -9.45 11.23 -9.68
CA LYS A 18 -9.89 11.27 -8.27
C LYS A 18 -8.76 11.66 -7.34
N VAL A 19 -7.60 11.00 -7.45
CA VAL A 19 -6.42 11.30 -6.63
C VAL A 19 -5.90 12.71 -6.89
N LEU A 20 -5.91 13.18 -8.14
CA LEU A 20 -5.52 14.55 -8.49
C LEU A 20 -6.45 15.58 -7.85
N LYS A 21 -7.77 15.35 -7.88
CA LYS A 21 -8.76 16.24 -7.28
C LYS A 21 -8.58 16.29 -5.76
N GLU A 22 -8.48 15.13 -5.10
CA GLU A 22 -8.22 15.05 -3.66
C GLU A 22 -6.91 15.76 -3.28
N LEU A 23 -5.85 15.59 -4.07
CA LEU A 23 -4.59 16.29 -3.84
C LEU A 23 -4.73 17.81 -3.97
N GLY A 24 -5.50 18.28 -4.95
CA GLY A 24 -5.83 19.70 -5.13
C GLY A 24 -6.58 20.28 -3.93
N GLU A 25 -7.60 19.57 -3.43
CA GLU A 25 -8.36 19.95 -2.24
C GLU A 25 -7.48 20.02 -0.99
N VAL A 26 -6.62 19.02 -0.78
CA VAL A 26 -5.66 19.00 0.34
C VAL A 26 -4.66 20.17 0.25
N LYS A 27 -4.15 20.48 -0.96
CA LYS A 27 -3.22 21.61 -1.16
C LYS A 27 -3.90 22.95 -0.92
N SER A 28 -5.14 23.13 -1.38
CA SER A 28 -5.93 24.34 -1.10
C SER A 28 -6.12 24.52 0.40
N ARG A 29 -6.51 23.46 1.11
CA ARG A 29 -6.70 23.49 2.56
C ARG A 29 -5.39 23.77 3.31
N LEU A 30 -4.26 23.24 2.84
CA LEU A 30 -2.95 23.57 3.40
C LEU A 30 -2.62 25.05 3.24
N ALA A 31 -2.89 25.65 2.08
CA ALA A 31 -2.69 27.09 1.87
C ALA A 31 -3.53 27.93 2.84
N GLU A 32 -4.80 27.58 3.02
CA GLU A 32 -5.68 28.25 4.00
C GLU A 32 -5.15 28.14 5.44
N LEU A 33 -4.64 26.96 5.83
CA LEU A 33 -4.05 26.75 7.16
C LEU A 33 -2.75 27.55 7.34
N GLU A 34 -1.92 27.64 6.30
CA GLU A 34 -0.71 28.46 6.33
C GLU A 34 -1.02 29.96 6.46
N GLU A 35 -2.06 30.45 5.78
CA GLU A 35 -2.52 31.84 5.92
C GLU A 35 -3.05 32.12 7.33
N ARG A 36 -3.88 31.22 7.89
CA ARG A 36 -4.37 31.33 9.27
C ARG A 36 -3.22 31.34 10.27
N LYS A 37 -2.24 30.46 10.09
CA LYS A 37 -1.04 30.40 10.93
C LYS A 37 -0.26 31.71 10.90
N LYS A 38 0.00 32.25 9.69
CA LYS A 38 0.68 33.54 9.51
C LYS A 38 -0.09 34.69 10.14
N ALA A 39 -1.43 34.70 10.04
CA ALA A 39 -2.25 35.72 10.68
C ALA A 39 -2.08 35.71 12.20
N ARG A 40 -2.09 34.52 12.83
CA ARG A 40 -1.87 34.37 14.27
C ARG A 40 -0.43 34.71 14.68
N GLU A 41 0.57 34.38 13.88
CA GLU A 41 1.96 34.80 14.10
C GLU A 41 2.12 36.33 14.07
N LEU A 42 1.43 37.01 13.16
CA LEU A 42 1.40 38.47 13.09
C LEU A 42 0.71 39.09 14.31
N GLU A 43 -0.37 38.48 14.81
CA GLU A 43 -1.03 38.92 16.05
C GLU A 43 -0.13 38.77 17.27
N ALA A 44 0.58 37.64 17.37
CA ALA A 44 1.58 37.40 18.42
C ALA A 44 2.68 38.46 18.38
N LEU A 45 3.19 38.79 17.19
CA LEU A 45 4.19 39.85 17.00
C LEU A 45 3.67 41.22 17.42
N LYS A 46 2.41 41.56 17.10
CA LYS A 46 1.79 42.83 17.52
C LYS A 46 1.64 42.91 19.04
N GLN A 47 1.23 41.83 19.70
CA GLN A 47 1.10 41.80 21.16
C GLN A 47 2.46 42.00 21.85
N VAL A 48 3.49 41.33 21.35
CA VAL A 48 4.85 41.45 21.92
C VAL A 48 5.50 42.79 21.57
N ALA A 49 5.16 43.42 20.46
CA ALA A 49 5.59 44.79 20.14
C ALA A 49 4.99 45.84 21.10
N ASN A 50 3.78 45.60 21.59
CA ASN A 50 3.09 46.47 22.55
C ASN A 50 3.42 46.14 24.02
N GLY A 51 4.15 45.05 24.28
CA GLY A 51 4.54 44.60 25.62
C GLY A 51 5.88 45.15 26.09
N ASP A 52 6.07 45.22 27.41
CA ASP A 52 7.27 45.78 28.04
C ASP A 52 8.41 44.73 28.12
N HIS A 53 8.87 44.26 26.96
CA HIS A 53 9.92 43.25 26.83
C HIS A 53 11.29 43.89 26.57
N LYS A 54 12.21 43.72 27.52
CA LYS A 54 13.49 44.46 27.59
C LYS A 54 14.56 43.93 26.64
N ASN A 55 14.46 42.69 26.17
CA ASN A 55 15.43 42.08 25.25
C ASN A 55 14.77 41.11 24.25
N GLU A 56 15.52 40.72 23.22
CA GLU A 56 15.03 39.86 22.15
C GLU A 56 14.64 38.46 22.63
N THR A 57 15.34 37.92 23.63
CA THR A 57 15.04 36.62 24.24
C THR A 57 13.67 36.62 24.92
N GLN A 58 13.34 37.68 25.67
CA GLN A 58 12.02 37.85 26.30
C GLN A 58 10.91 38.00 25.27
N ARG A 59 11.17 38.73 24.17
CA ARG A 59 10.21 38.86 23.05
C ARG A 59 9.93 37.51 22.40
N LYS A 60 10.96 36.72 22.08
CA LYS A 60 10.80 35.38 21.50
C LYS A 60 10.04 34.43 22.43
N ALA A 61 10.36 34.46 23.74
CA ALA A 61 9.66 33.64 24.73
C ALA A 61 8.17 34.03 24.84
N ALA A 62 7.84 35.32 24.80
CA ALA A 62 6.46 35.80 24.85
C ALA A 62 5.67 35.42 23.57
N ILE A 63 6.28 35.51 22.39
CA ILE A 63 5.67 35.05 21.13
C ILE A 63 5.36 33.56 21.21
N LEU A 64 6.34 32.75 21.64
CA LEU A 64 6.17 31.31 21.76
C LEU A 64 5.10 30.93 22.79
N ALA A 65 5.05 31.63 23.93
CA ALA A 65 4.03 31.41 24.94
C ALA A 65 2.62 31.73 24.41
N PHE A 66 2.48 32.86 23.70
CA PHE A 66 1.21 33.25 23.07
C PHE A 66 0.74 32.20 22.06
N LEU A 67 1.60 31.83 21.11
CA LEU A 67 1.28 30.83 20.08
C LEU A 67 1.03 29.43 20.67
N ALA A 68 1.71 29.07 21.77
CA ALA A 68 1.46 27.83 22.48
C ALA A 68 0.09 27.81 23.17
N SER A 69 -0.38 28.97 23.64
CA SER A 69 -1.68 29.11 24.29
C SER A 69 -2.85 29.36 23.33
N ASP A 70 -2.58 29.70 22.07
CA ASP A 70 -3.60 30.00 21.07
C ASP A 70 -4.17 28.71 20.45
N PRO A 71 -5.44 28.35 20.74
CA PRO A 71 -6.05 27.13 20.23
C PRO A 71 -6.16 27.12 18.70
N GLU A 72 -6.35 28.26 18.05
CA GLU A 72 -6.46 28.33 16.60
C GLU A 72 -5.10 28.11 15.92
N TYR A 73 -4.02 28.62 16.51
CA TYR A 73 -2.67 28.35 16.04
C TYR A 73 -2.32 26.86 16.18
N GLN A 74 -2.66 26.25 17.32
CA GLN A 74 -2.40 24.82 17.55
C GLN A 74 -3.23 23.92 16.62
N GLU A 75 -4.50 24.26 16.38
CA GLU A 75 -5.35 23.55 15.41
C GLU A 75 -4.79 23.68 13.99
N ALA A 76 -4.36 24.89 13.59
CA ALA A 76 -3.74 25.10 12.29
C ALA A 76 -2.45 24.30 12.12
N LEU A 77 -1.61 24.24 13.16
CA LEU A 77 -0.37 23.48 13.16
C LEU A 77 -0.61 21.96 13.06
N ALA A 78 -1.60 21.44 13.79
CA ALA A 78 -2.00 20.03 13.71
C ALA A 78 -2.60 19.69 12.33
N GLY A 79 -3.45 20.56 11.81
CA GLY A 79 -4.03 20.46 10.48
C GLY A 79 -2.97 20.49 9.37
N GLU A 80 -1.96 21.34 9.49
CA GLU A 80 -0.84 21.43 8.54
C GLU A 80 -0.02 20.14 8.52
N LYS A 81 0.29 19.57 9.69
CA LYS A 81 1.00 18.28 9.80
C LYS A 81 0.22 17.16 9.13
N TYR A 82 -1.08 17.05 9.42
CA TYR A 82 -1.94 16.05 8.82
C TYR A 82 -2.07 16.25 7.31
N GLY A 83 -2.32 17.48 6.86
CA GLY A 83 -2.45 17.82 5.45
C GLY A 83 -1.19 17.52 4.66
N LYS A 84 0.00 17.81 5.22
CA LYS A 84 1.30 17.48 4.58
C LYS A 84 1.51 15.98 4.46
N ALA A 85 1.20 15.22 5.51
CA ALA A 85 1.26 13.76 5.45
C ALA A 85 0.30 13.19 4.40
N LYS A 86 -0.94 13.72 4.34
CA LYS A 86 -1.94 13.31 3.36
C LYS A 86 -1.53 13.69 1.92
N ALA A 87 -0.97 14.86 1.72
CA ALA A 87 -0.46 15.29 0.42
C ALA A 87 0.66 14.37 -0.07
N ALA A 88 1.63 14.03 0.80
CA ALA A 88 2.71 13.10 0.46
C ALA A 88 2.18 11.69 0.11
N GLU A 89 1.18 11.19 0.85
CA GLU A 89 0.53 9.92 0.55
C GLU A 89 -0.15 9.93 -0.83
N LEU A 90 -0.88 11.01 -1.15
CA LEU A 90 -1.58 11.17 -2.42
C LEU A 90 -0.60 11.36 -3.59
N GLU A 91 0.51 12.08 -3.39
CA GLU A 91 1.58 12.23 -4.38
C GLU A 91 2.26 10.89 -4.70
N ALA A 92 2.55 10.09 -3.68
CA ALA A 92 3.10 8.74 -3.87
C ALA A 92 2.12 7.82 -4.62
N LYS A 93 0.83 7.86 -4.27
CA LYS A 93 -0.22 7.12 -4.99
C LYS A 93 -0.31 7.55 -6.45
N LEU A 94 -0.24 8.85 -6.70
CA LEU A 94 -0.29 9.42 -8.05
C LEU A 94 0.91 8.99 -8.90
N GLU A 95 2.11 8.91 -8.32
CA GLU A 95 3.28 8.38 -9.02
C GLU A 95 3.09 6.91 -9.42
N VAL A 96 2.61 6.07 -8.49
CA VAL A 96 2.30 4.66 -8.78
C VAL A 96 1.27 4.53 -9.90
N LEU A 97 0.19 5.32 -9.86
CA LEU A 97 -0.84 5.31 -10.90
C LEU A 97 -0.30 5.74 -12.27
N ARG A 98 0.55 6.78 -12.31
CA ARG A 98 1.20 7.22 -13.55
C ARG A 98 2.10 6.14 -14.16
N TYR A 99 2.91 5.47 -13.33
CA TYR A 99 3.74 4.35 -13.79
C TYR A 99 2.88 3.20 -14.31
N ARG A 100 1.82 2.84 -13.58
CA ARG A 100 0.90 1.78 -13.99
C ARG A 100 0.21 2.11 -15.31
N MET A 101 -0.25 3.35 -15.50
CA MET A 101 -0.83 3.80 -16.77
C MET A 101 0.18 3.72 -17.93
N LYS A 102 1.42 4.17 -17.71
CA LYS A 102 2.48 4.09 -18.72
C LYS A 102 2.75 2.64 -19.11
N LEU A 103 2.90 1.75 -18.13
CA LEU A 103 3.14 0.33 -18.37
C LEU A 103 1.96 -0.32 -19.12
N THR A 104 0.73 -0.07 -18.68
CA THR A 104 -0.48 -0.59 -19.33
C THR A 104 -0.56 -0.14 -20.79
N ARG A 105 -0.27 1.13 -21.08
CA ARG A 105 -0.26 1.66 -22.45
C ARG A 105 0.79 0.99 -23.33
N GLU A 106 2.01 0.82 -22.83
CA GLU A 106 3.08 0.17 -23.57
C GLU A 106 2.79 -1.32 -23.81
N LEU A 107 2.22 -2.02 -22.83
CA LEU A 107 1.81 -3.43 -22.99
C LEU A 107 0.68 -3.59 -24.00
N ILE A 108 -0.30 -2.67 -24.02
CA ILE A 108 -1.35 -2.66 -25.04
C ILE A 108 -0.77 -2.42 -26.44
N ARG A 109 0.19 -1.50 -26.58
CA ARG A 109 0.89 -1.24 -27.85
C ARG A 109 1.65 -2.47 -28.33
N LEU A 110 2.38 -3.14 -27.44
CA LEU A 110 3.10 -4.37 -27.77
C LEU A 110 2.14 -5.47 -28.23
N ALA A 111 1.00 -5.62 -27.54
CA ALA A 111 -0.03 -6.57 -27.93
C ALA A 111 -0.64 -6.25 -29.30
N ALA A 112 -0.92 -4.97 -29.57
CA ALA A 112 -1.42 -4.53 -30.88
C ALA A 112 -0.42 -4.84 -32.01
N ALA A 113 0.87 -4.53 -31.81
CA ALA A 113 1.93 -4.83 -32.78
C ALA A 113 2.09 -6.34 -33.02
N ALA A 114 1.94 -7.17 -31.98
CA ALA A 114 1.99 -8.63 -32.11
C ALA A 114 0.80 -9.19 -32.93
N ILE A 115 -0.40 -8.60 -32.78
CA ILE A 115 -1.58 -8.94 -33.60
C ILE A 115 -1.34 -8.56 -35.07
N GLU A 116 -0.87 -7.34 -35.33
CA GLU A 116 -0.60 -6.86 -36.69
C GLU A 116 0.50 -7.67 -37.40
N GLY A 117 1.52 -8.11 -36.65
CA GLY A 117 2.58 -8.99 -37.16
C GLY A 117 2.20 -10.48 -37.24
N ASN A 118 0.97 -10.85 -36.86
CA ASN A 118 0.48 -12.23 -36.83
C ASN A 118 1.34 -13.19 -35.97
N HIS A 119 2.01 -12.65 -34.95
CA HIS A 119 2.90 -13.38 -34.05
C HIS A 119 2.10 -14.03 -32.92
N LYS A 120 1.49 -15.19 -33.20
CA LYS A 120 0.69 -15.97 -32.23
C LYS A 120 1.44 -16.29 -30.93
N GLU A 121 2.73 -16.63 -31.02
CA GLU A 121 3.57 -16.96 -29.86
C GLU A 121 3.76 -15.77 -28.90
N ALA A 122 3.84 -14.54 -29.42
CA ALA A 122 3.96 -13.33 -28.61
C ALA A 122 2.65 -12.99 -27.89
N LEU A 123 1.51 -13.28 -28.51
CA LEU A 123 0.18 -13.12 -27.90
C LEU A 123 -0.06 -14.14 -26.80
N GLU A 124 0.33 -15.40 -27.02
CA GLU A 124 0.28 -16.44 -25.99
C GLU A 124 1.19 -16.10 -24.80
N SER A 125 2.38 -15.55 -25.06
CA SER A 125 3.29 -15.07 -24.01
C SER A 125 2.69 -13.91 -23.18
N LEU A 126 1.95 -13.01 -23.83
CA LEU A 126 1.21 -11.94 -23.16
C LEU A 126 0.00 -12.49 -22.37
N GLU A 127 -0.64 -13.57 -22.82
CA GLU A 127 -1.73 -14.19 -22.07
C GLU A 127 -1.25 -15.00 -20.86
N MET A 128 -0.07 -15.63 -20.95
CA MET A 128 0.55 -16.43 -19.89
C MET A 128 1.15 -15.62 -18.73
N GLY A 129 1.21 -14.29 -18.83
CA GLY A 129 1.67 -13.41 -17.74
C GLY A 129 0.68 -13.22 -16.57
N TYR A 130 -0.37 -14.04 -16.46
CA TYR A 130 -1.34 -13.98 -15.37
C TYR A 130 -1.18 -15.14 -14.38
N VAL A 131 -0.17 -15.03 -13.52
CA VAL A 131 -0.15 -15.75 -12.23
C VAL A 131 -0.33 -14.71 -11.12
N GLU A 132 -1.58 -14.61 -10.66
CA GLU A 132 -2.02 -14.12 -9.35
C GLU A 132 -1.66 -12.69 -8.92
N SER A 133 -2.52 -11.73 -9.26
CA SER A 133 -2.73 -10.48 -8.48
C SER A 133 -4.20 -10.01 -8.49
N ARG A 134 -5.15 -10.95 -8.71
CA ARG A 134 -6.60 -10.73 -8.51
C ARG A 134 -7.21 -11.86 -7.68
N VAL A 135 -7.04 -11.74 -6.38
CA VAL A 135 -7.90 -12.31 -5.33
C VAL A 135 -7.76 -11.29 -4.19
N GLU A 136 -8.73 -10.49 -3.75
CA GLU A 136 -10.19 -10.44 -3.93
C GLU A 136 -10.62 -9.02 -3.51
N SER A 137 -11.39 -8.34 -4.35
CA SER A 137 -12.14 -7.14 -3.96
C SER A 137 -13.56 -7.26 -4.53
N GLY A 138 -14.51 -7.60 -3.65
CA GLY A 138 -15.96 -7.64 -3.87
C GLY A 138 -16.47 -8.91 -4.56
N GLN A 139 -17.60 -9.52 -4.22
CA GLN A 139 -18.64 -9.30 -3.21
C GLN A 139 -19.61 -10.47 -3.41
N GLU A 140 -20.06 -11.17 -2.37
CA GLU A 140 -21.42 -11.73 -2.34
C GLU A 140 -21.92 -11.82 -0.89
N LYS A 141 -23.14 -11.34 -0.69
CA LYS A 141 -23.82 -11.08 0.58
C LYS A 141 -24.33 -12.37 1.20
N GLN A 142 -24.16 -12.56 2.51
CA GLN A 142 -25.23 -13.04 3.39
C GLN A 142 -24.96 -12.74 4.88
N GLU A 143 -25.89 -11.95 5.43
CA GLU A 143 -26.44 -11.95 6.79
C GLU A 143 -25.54 -11.78 8.04
N ARG A 144 -25.74 -10.59 8.65
CA ARG A 144 -25.63 -10.17 10.06
C ARG A 144 -25.28 -11.25 11.10
N THR A 145 -24.17 -11.06 11.80
CA THR A 145 -24.15 -10.86 13.27
C THR A 145 -22.84 -10.22 13.72
N GLU A 146 -22.86 -9.64 14.90
CA GLU A 146 -21.98 -8.60 15.44
C GLU A 146 -20.52 -9.00 15.67
N SER A 147 -19.69 -7.96 15.88
CA SER A 147 -18.33 -7.92 16.45
C SER A 147 -17.13 -7.92 15.49
N SER A 148 -16.54 -6.71 15.38
CA SER A 148 -15.12 -6.37 15.20
C SER A 148 -14.32 -6.99 14.03
N PRO A 149 -13.74 -6.18 13.11
CA PRO A 149 -12.92 -6.71 12.03
C PRO A 149 -11.51 -7.02 12.53
N GLN A 150 -11.21 -8.31 12.75
CA GLN A 150 -9.84 -8.81 12.70
C GLN A 150 -9.51 -9.18 11.24
N LEU A 151 -8.51 -8.51 10.68
CA LEU A 151 -7.93 -8.84 9.36
C LEU A 151 -7.43 -10.29 9.35
N PRO A 152 -7.73 -11.10 8.31
CA PRO A 152 -7.09 -12.41 8.17
C PRO A 152 -5.64 -12.27 7.66
N ASP A 153 -4.64 -12.59 8.49
CA ASP A 153 -3.19 -12.61 8.18
C ASP A 153 -2.79 -13.76 7.22
N TYR A 154 -3.54 -14.03 6.16
CA TYR A 154 -3.26 -15.13 5.23
C TYR A 154 -2.56 -14.66 3.95
N ILE A 155 -1.54 -15.41 3.54
CA ILE A 155 -0.82 -15.23 2.27
C ILE A 155 -0.87 -16.51 1.44
N SER A 156 -0.82 -16.37 0.12
CA SER A 156 -0.66 -17.50 -0.81
C SER A 156 0.81 -17.61 -1.22
N ILE A 157 1.40 -18.79 -1.01
CA ILE A 157 2.78 -19.11 -1.39
C ILE A 157 2.73 -20.13 -2.52
N GLN A 158 3.15 -19.73 -3.72
CA GLN A 158 3.28 -20.62 -4.86
C GLN A 158 4.77 -20.83 -5.18
N GLY A 159 5.19 -22.10 -5.29
CA GLY A 159 6.59 -22.41 -5.58
C GLY A 159 6.89 -23.90 -5.62
N THR A 160 8.17 -24.22 -5.70
CA THR A 160 8.67 -25.59 -5.68
C THR A 160 9.25 -25.89 -4.30
N VAL A 161 8.90 -27.04 -3.73
CA VAL A 161 9.48 -27.51 -2.47
C VAL A 161 10.95 -27.89 -2.74
N VAL A 162 11.89 -27.17 -2.14
CA VAL A 162 13.33 -27.45 -2.28
C VAL A 162 13.79 -28.42 -1.20
N GLU A 163 13.31 -28.22 0.02
CA GLU A 163 13.64 -29.06 1.18
C GLU A 163 12.38 -29.34 1.97
N ALA A 164 12.25 -30.55 2.50
CA ALA A 164 11.18 -30.90 3.43
C ALA A 164 11.72 -31.83 4.51
N ALA A 165 11.51 -31.46 5.76
CA ALA A 165 11.90 -32.23 6.93
C ALA A 165 10.69 -32.51 7.81
N MET A 166 10.50 -33.78 8.17
CA MET A 166 9.44 -34.20 9.07
C MET A 166 9.91 -34.00 10.52
N GLY A 167 9.33 -33.04 11.22
CA GLY A 167 9.57 -32.81 12.65
C GLY A 167 8.62 -33.62 13.53
N LYS A 168 8.79 -33.54 14.87
CA LYS A 168 7.91 -34.25 15.81
C LYS A 168 6.44 -33.79 15.75
N LYS A 169 6.20 -32.49 15.50
CA LYS A 169 4.84 -31.89 15.54
C LYS A 169 4.35 -31.33 14.19
N ALA A 170 5.25 -31.08 13.24
CA ALA A 170 4.94 -30.46 11.96
C ALA A 170 5.98 -30.83 10.90
N VAL A 171 5.60 -30.74 9.64
CA VAL A 171 6.50 -30.82 8.49
C VAL A 171 7.03 -29.42 8.22
N LYS A 172 8.34 -29.24 8.19
CA LYS A 172 9.00 -27.99 7.79
C LYS A 172 9.39 -28.12 6.31
N ALA A 173 8.83 -27.29 5.45
CA ALA A 173 9.15 -27.23 4.03
C ALA A 173 9.77 -25.87 3.67
N VAL A 174 10.79 -25.88 2.83
CA VAL A 174 11.37 -24.69 2.21
C VAL A 174 10.86 -24.61 0.79
N ILE A 175 10.21 -23.51 0.45
CA ILE A 175 9.58 -23.30 -0.84
C ILE A 175 10.31 -22.19 -1.56
N GLU A 176 10.81 -22.50 -2.74
CA GLU A 176 11.39 -21.52 -3.64
C GLU A 176 10.30 -21.03 -4.59
N THR A 177 10.03 -19.74 -4.47
CA THR A 177 9.11 -19.02 -5.35
C THR A 177 9.73 -18.83 -6.74
N PRO A 178 8.93 -18.62 -7.80
CA PRO A 178 9.43 -18.35 -9.16
C PRO A 178 10.38 -17.14 -9.24
N HIS A 179 10.33 -16.23 -8.26
CA HIS A 179 11.19 -15.05 -8.16
C HIS A 179 12.52 -15.31 -7.41
N GLY A 180 12.83 -16.57 -7.06
CA GLY A 180 14.08 -16.94 -6.37
C GLY A 180 14.08 -16.66 -4.87
N SER A 181 12.96 -16.22 -4.29
CA SER A 181 12.84 -16.05 -2.83
C SER A 181 12.48 -17.38 -2.17
N ARG A 182 13.15 -17.69 -1.05
CA ARG A 182 12.95 -18.90 -0.25
C ARG A 182 12.09 -18.59 0.97
N GLN A 183 11.02 -19.35 1.15
CA GLN A 183 10.09 -19.19 2.28
C GLN A 183 10.00 -20.49 3.08
N VAL A 184 9.94 -20.37 4.40
CA VAL A 184 9.85 -21.51 5.30
C VAL A 184 8.40 -21.69 5.72
N VAL A 185 7.85 -22.87 5.46
CA VAL A 185 6.46 -23.21 5.76
C VAL A 185 6.40 -24.41 6.69
N TYR A 186 5.64 -24.28 7.78
CA TYR A 186 5.31 -25.38 8.68
C TYR A 186 3.90 -25.87 8.37
N ALA A 187 3.74 -27.17 8.16
CA ALA A 187 2.44 -27.78 7.86
C ALA A 187 2.13 -28.95 8.79
N ARG A 188 0.84 -29.30 8.90
CA ARG A 188 0.40 -30.52 9.59
C ARG A 188 0.90 -31.76 8.83
N HIS A 189 1.06 -32.87 9.56
CA HIS A 189 1.56 -34.14 9.00
C HIS A 189 0.71 -34.69 7.84
N GLU A 190 -0.59 -34.38 7.82
CA GLU A 190 -1.51 -34.74 6.73
C GLU A 190 -1.07 -34.20 5.36
N PHE A 191 -0.29 -33.11 5.33
CA PHE A 191 0.22 -32.52 4.10
C PHE A 191 1.63 -33.00 3.71
N ALA A 192 2.23 -33.93 4.46
CA ALA A 192 3.59 -34.43 4.22
C ALA A 192 3.76 -34.99 2.80
N GLU A 193 2.75 -35.66 2.26
CA GLU A 193 2.81 -36.23 0.90
C GLU A 193 2.81 -35.18 -0.21
N LYS A 194 2.18 -34.03 0.04
CA LYS A 194 2.14 -32.89 -0.88
C LYS A 194 3.44 -32.08 -0.82
N LEU A 195 4.07 -32.03 0.35
CA LEU A 195 5.31 -31.29 0.59
C LEU A 195 6.58 -32.13 0.40
N LYS A 196 6.64 -32.96 -0.65
CA LYS A 196 7.87 -33.68 -1.00
C LYS A 196 8.78 -32.77 -1.85
N PRO A 197 10.12 -32.85 -1.68
CA PRO A 197 11.06 -32.11 -2.52
C PRO A 197 10.78 -32.33 -4.02
N GLY A 198 10.88 -31.27 -4.81
CA GLY A 198 10.61 -31.26 -6.25
C GLY A 198 9.14 -31.09 -6.64
N LYS A 199 8.19 -31.08 -5.68
CA LYS A 199 6.77 -30.81 -5.99
C LYS A 199 6.48 -29.32 -6.09
N LYS A 200 5.70 -28.94 -7.10
CA LYS A 200 5.08 -27.62 -7.20
C LYS A 200 3.84 -27.61 -6.33
N VAL A 201 3.74 -26.64 -5.43
CA VAL A 201 2.65 -26.53 -4.46
C VAL A 201 2.12 -25.11 -4.40
N ARG A 202 0.83 -24.96 -4.09
CA ARG A 202 0.23 -23.69 -3.70
C ARG A 202 -0.27 -23.80 -2.27
N ILE A 203 0.27 -22.95 -1.39
CA ILE A 203 0.00 -23.01 0.05
C ILE A 203 -0.70 -21.74 0.50
N LYS A 204 -1.86 -21.89 1.12
CA LYS A 204 -2.46 -20.83 1.93
C LYS A 204 -1.84 -20.90 3.32
N ALA A 205 -1.07 -19.88 3.68
CA ALA A 205 -0.29 -19.87 4.91
C ALA A 205 -0.52 -18.59 5.72
N ARG A 206 -0.49 -18.71 7.05
CA ARG A 206 -0.54 -17.59 7.98
C ARG A 206 0.87 -17.18 8.39
N ARG A 207 1.16 -15.88 8.46
CA ARG A 207 2.44 -15.40 9.00
C ARG A 207 2.52 -15.70 10.50
N LEU A 208 3.62 -16.29 10.96
CA LEU A 208 3.87 -16.46 12.38
C LEU A 208 4.30 -15.10 12.97
N LYS A 209 3.55 -14.61 13.96
CA LYS A 209 3.74 -13.26 14.54
C LYS A 209 5.13 -13.05 15.14
N ASP A 210 5.79 -14.13 15.55
CA ASP A 210 7.03 -14.07 16.31
C ASP A 210 8.29 -14.24 15.46
N LYS A 211 8.16 -14.49 14.14
CA LYS A 211 9.30 -14.73 13.24
C LYS A 211 9.06 -14.26 11.81
N GLU A 212 9.92 -13.36 11.32
CA GLU A 212 9.87 -12.91 9.95
C GLU A 212 10.27 -14.03 8.97
N GLY A 213 9.46 -14.24 7.92
CA GLY A 213 9.74 -15.23 6.87
C GLY A 213 9.32 -16.67 7.17
N GLU A 214 8.71 -16.94 8.34
CA GLU A 214 8.13 -18.24 8.70
C GLU A 214 6.60 -18.22 8.61
N PHE A 215 6.03 -19.26 8.00
CA PHE A 215 4.58 -19.36 7.75
C PHE A 215 4.00 -20.70 8.23
N LEU A 216 2.73 -20.69 8.62
CA LEU A 216 1.96 -21.89 8.98
C LEU A 216 0.95 -22.21 7.87
N ALA A 217 1.08 -23.37 7.23
CA ALA A 217 0.16 -23.83 6.21
C ALA A 217 -1.19 -24.24 6.80
N GLU A 218 -2.26 -23.67 6.27
CA GLU A 218 -3.64 -24.05 6.56
C GLU A 218 -4.24 -24.95 5.47
N ALA A 219 -3.87 -24.71 4.22
CA ALA A 219 -4.29 -25.54 3.09
C ALA A 219 -3.17 -25.64 2.05
N ILE A 220 -2.99 -26.82 1.48
CA ILE A 220 -2.00 -27.12 0.44
C ILE A 220 -2.72 -27.75 -0.74
N ALA A 221 -2.70 -27.07 -1.87
CA ALA A 221 -3.17 -27.57 -3.16
C ALA A 221 -2.01 -28.24 -3.90
#